data_AF-A0A0K1EM94-F1
#
_entry.id   AF-A0A0K1EM94-F1
#
_cell.length_a   1.000
_cell.length_b   1.000
_cell.length_c   1.000
_cell.angle_alpha   90.00
_cell.angle_beta   90.00
_cell.angle_gamma   90.00
#
_symmetry.space_group_name_H-M   'P 1'
#
loop_
_entity.id
_entity.type
_entity.pdbx_description
1 polymer ?
#
loop_
_entity_poly.entity_id
_entity_poly.type
_entity_poly.pdbx_seq_one_letter_code
_entity_poly.pdbx_strand_id
1 'polypeptide(L)'
;MGQFDPFSSTPFAQQPGLQAPVFGSKSLLDPNTSGTPSTFSGKAVSPEPVDGDPTRFSKRMTDAGNEADQKLGDTQADGACSTCPFKVRLEHKSRYTKKYLDKEWVPWDAPFTFLIGQERVLSVRVAEPAGASATWKIEPVGDHSGVVKPATGTGNQFDYTPNADKRKPLASGSRSPNKPVEYKITATVTHNGGTQEVVETIKQDEKDIIRQEYVDFRTWFVGKKGDRFVLHVPLRNHVVAPSRPSLRTGNYSLVVDSATSELLAAVEANLGGKVTVNSGWRNPRRNQAVGGVTNSNHQHGGAVDMKPTVDGAGKPGGMYQIYNAALKSGGRAAILEHGGTAIYPTNKAVPAISDESPDKNNNGVPDTMDGKFAHATHVHIDRDPPNGGEDD
;
A
#
# COMPACT_ATOMS: atom_id res chain seq x y z
N MET A 1 26.23 -27.18 34.87
CA MET A 1 27.26 -27.38 33.83
C MET A 1 26.58 -28.05 32.65
N GLY A 2 26.63 -27.41 31.48
CA GLY A 2 25.97 -27.84 30.24
C GLY A 2 25.83 -26.64 29.31
N GLN A 3 26.86 -26.41 28.49
CA GLN A 3 26.96 -25.34 27.49
C GLN A 3 26.02 -25.63 26.31
N PHE A 4 25.31 -24.60 25.85
CA PHE A 4 24.47 -24.63 24.65
C PHE A 4 25.22 -23.90 23.52
N ASP A 5 25.43 -24.57 22.40
CA ASP A 5 26.14 -24.05 21.22
C ASP A 5 25.13 -23.74 20.10
N PRO A 6 24.96 -22.47 19.67
CA PRO A 6 23.92 -22.08 18.73
C PRO A 6 24.32 -22.12 17.24
N PHE A 7 25.44 -22.73 16.85
CA PHE A 7 25.88 -22.79 15.45
C PHE A 7 26.05 -24.21 14.90
N SER A 8 24.94 -24.93 14.71
CA SER A 8 24.90 -26.15 13.89
C SER A 8 23.87 -26.01 12.78
N SER A 9 24.30 -25.53 11.61
CA SER A 9 23.53 -25.60 10.37
C SER A 9 23.79 -26.94 9.68
N THR A 10 22.91 -27.92 9.90
CA THR A 10 22.85 -29.13 9.08
C THR A 10 22.24 -28.79 7.72
N PRO A 11 22.90 -29.13 6.58
CA PRO A 11 22.29 -28.95 5.27
C PRO A 11 21.21 -30.02 5.03
N PHE A 12 20.10 -29.61 4.42
CA PHE A 12 19.05 -30.50 3.96
C PHE A 12 19.63 -31.53 2.98
N ALA A 13 19.51 -32.82 3.30
CA ALA A 13 19.81 -33.91 2.38
C ALA A 13 18.78 -33.92 1.24
N GLN A 14 19.27 -33.88 -0.01
CA GLN A 14 18.45 -34.13 -1.21
C GLN A 14 17.88 -35.55 -1.15
N GLN A 15 16.59 -35.70 -1.48
CA GLN A 15 15.98 -37.01 -1.69
C GLN A 15 16.72 -37.77 -2.81
N PRO A 16 17.14 -39.02 -2.61
CA PRO A 16 17.69 -39.84 -3.67
C PRO A 16 16.55 -40.25 -4.62
N GLY A 17 16.53 -39.70 -5.84
CA GLY A 17 15.60 -40.13 -6.88
C GLY A 17 15.14 -39.06 -7.88
N LEU A 18 15.46 -37.78 -7.68
CA LEU A 18 15.08 -36.71 -8.61
C LEU A 18 16.32 -35.96 -9.10
N GLN A 19 16.89 -36.43 -10.21
CA GLN A 19 17.86 -35.66 -11.00
C GLN A 19 17.08 -34.69 -11.91
N ALA A 20 17.28 -33.38 -11.71
CA ALA A 20 16.83 -32.40 -12.69
C ALA A 20 17.61 -32.59 -14.01
N PRO A 21 16.96 -32.47 -15.18
CA PRO A 21 17.64 -32.63 -16.45
C PRO A 21 18.71 -31.56 -16.63
N VAL A 22 19.93 -31.99 -16.96
CA VAL A 22 21.04 -31.11 -17.29
C VAL A 22 20.74 -30.48 -18.66
N PHE A 23 20.34 -29.21 -18.66
CA PHE A 23 20.25 -28.42 -19.89
C PHE A 23 21.66 -28.12 -20.40
N GLY A 24 22.16 -29.00 -21.27
CA GLY A 24 23.48 -28.85 -21.89
C GLY A 24 24.00 -30.06 -22.68
N SER A 25 23.33 -31.23 -22.65
CA SER A 25 23.76 -32.36 -23.47
C SER A 25 23.16 -32.33 -24.88
N LYS A 26 24.01 -32.59 -25.88
CA LYS A 26 23.71 -32.75 -27.32
C LYS A 26 22.66 -33.82 -27.68
N SER A 27 21.94 -34.38 -26.72
CA SER A 27 20.98 -35.48 -26.90
C SER A 27 19.56 -35.01 -27.24
N LEU A 28 19.27 -33.70 -27.24
CA LEU A 28 17.93 -33.16 -27.55
C LEU A 28 17.65 -33.02 -29.06
N LEU A 29 18.59 -33.41 -29.93
CA LEU A 29 18.47 -33.33 -31.39
C LEU A 29 18.83 -34.65 -32.09
N ASP A 30 18.78 -35.79 -31.39
CA ASP A 30 18.89 -37.10 -32.04
C ASP A 30 17.49 -37.62 -32.41
N PRO A 31 17.11 -37.67 -33.71
CA PRO A 31 15.78 -38.09 -34.14
C PRO A 31 15.56 -39.61 -34.08
N ASN A 32 16.50 -40.42 -33.57
CA ASN A 32 16.45 -41.88 -33.68
C ASN A 32 16.07 -42.67 -32.41
N THR A 33 15.51 -42.06 -31.37
CA THR A 33 14.93 -42.86 -30.27
C THR A 33 13.47 -43.23 -30.54
N SER A 34 13.29 -44.50 -30.87
CA SER A 34 12.07 -45.22 -31.21
C SER A 34 10.91 -45.07 -30.22
N GLY A 35 9.86 -44.38 -30.65
CA GLY A 35 8.49 -44.61 -30.22
C GLY A 35 7.63 -44.81 -31.47
N THR A 36 6.87 -45.90 -31.55
CA THR A 36 6.07 -46.29 -32.72
C THR A 36 5.09 -45.17 -33.11
N PRO A 37 5.27 -44.46 -34.23
CA PRO A 37 4.35 -43.42 -34.65
C PRO A 37 3.09 -44.05 -35.25
N SER A 38 1.92 -43.54 -34.87
CA SER A 38 0.66 -43.81 -35.56
C SER A 38 0.81 -43.51 -37.05
N THR A 39 0.37 -44.44 -37.90
CA THR A 39 0.47 -44.38 -39.36
C THR A 39 -0.25 -43.14 -39.92
N PHE A 40 0.50 -42.09 -40.24
CA PHE A 40 0.08 -41.06 -41.19
C PHE A 40 0.34 -41.61 -42.60
N SER A 41 -0.68 -42.14 -43.26
CA SER A 41 -0.61 -42.59 -44.66
C SER A 41 -0.80 -41.41 -45.62
N GLY A 42 0.10 -40.44 -45.55
CA GLY A 42 0.25 -39.39 -46.58
C GLY A 42 1.60 -39.52 -47.26
N LYS A 43 1.65 -39.45 -48.60
CA LYS A 43 2.93 -39.38 -49.34
C LYS A 43 3.73 -38.19 -48.79
N ALA A 44 4.91 -38.45 -48.21
CA ALA A 44 5.84 -37.41 -47.83
C ALA A 44 6.18 -36.57 -49.07
N VAL A 45 5.86 -35.27 -49.03
CA VAL A 45 6.12 -34.35 -50.12
C VAL A 45 7.56 -33.88 -49.96
N SER A 46 8.40 -34.15 -50.96
CA SER A 46 9.81 -33.73 -50.98
C SER A 46 9.93 -32.21 -50.76
N PRO A 47 10.88 -31.73 -49.93
CA PRO A 47 11.16 -30.31 -49.77
C PRO A 47 11.93 -29.70 -50.96
N GLU A 48 12.31 -30.50 -51.96
CA GLU A 48 13.00 -29.97 -53.13
C GLU A 48 12.06 -29.18 -54.07
N PRO A 49 12.45 -27.98 -54.50
CA PRO A 49 11.71 -27.21 -55.50
C PRO A 49 11.59 -28.00 -56.80
N VAL A 50 10.37 -28.40 -57.15
CA VAL A 50 10.10 -28.98 -58.47
C VAL A 50 10.22 -27.85 -59.50
N ASP A 51 11.26 -27.93 -60.33
CA ASP A 51 11.62 -27.02 -61.44
C ASP A 51 12.20 -25.65 -61.03
N GLY A 52 12.82 -25.52 -59.85
CA GLY A 52 13.60 -24.33 -59.50
C GLY A 52 12.80 -23.03 -59.32
N ASP A 53 11.47 -23.10 -59.24
CA ASP A 53 10.61 -21.94 -58.97
C ASP A 53 10.30 -21.84 -57.46
N PRO A 54 10.95 -20.92 -56.72
CA PRO A 54 10.75 -20.76 -55.28
C PRO A 54 9.36 -20.22 -54.92
N THR A 55 8.60 -19.70 -55.88
CA THR A 55 7.25 -19.16 -55.64
C THR A 55 6.19 -20.26 -55.50
N ARG A 56 6.49 -21.49 -55.91
CA ARG A 56 5.55 -22.62 -55.79
C ARG A 56 5.31 -23.06 -54.36
N PHE A 57 6.29 -22.94 -53.46
CA PHE A 57 6.07 -23.28 -52.05
C PHE A 57 5.22 -22.22 -51.36
N SER A 58 5.53 -20.93 -51.57
CA SER A 58 4.70 -19.84 -51.01
C SER A 58 3.29 -19.89 -51.58
N LYS A 59 3.15 -20.11 -52.89
CA LYS A 59 1.85 -20.25 -53.54
C LYS A 59 1.08 -21.47 -53.02
N ARG A 60 1.73 -22.62 -52.81
CA ARG A 60 1.08 -23.80 -52.21
C ARG A 60 0.68 -23.58 -50.76
N MET A 61 1.47 -22.86 -49.97
CA MET A 61 1.11 -22.49 -48.60
C MET A 61 -0.06 -21.51 -48.58
N THR A 62 -0.08 -20.54 -49.50
CA THR A 62 -1.20 -19.60 -49.68
C THR A 62 -2.44 -20.34 -50.18
N ASP A 63 -2.33 -21.21 -51.17
CA ASP A 63 -3.43 -21.99 -51.72
C ASP A 63 -3.99 -22.97 -50.65
N ALA A 64 -3.13 -23.62 -49.86
CA ALA A 64 -3.54 -24.48 -48.75
C ALA A 64 -4.18 -23.69 -47.59
N GLY A 65 -3.69 -22.48 -47.32
CA GLY A 65 -4.33 -21.54 -46.39
C GLY A 65 -5.73 -21.15 -46.89
N ASN A 66 -5.85 -20.74 -48.14
CA ASN A 66 -7.12 -20.36 -48.75
C ASN A 66 -8.11 -21.53 -48.85
N GLU A 67 -7.63 -22.76 -49.10
CA GLU A 67 -8.47 -23.96 -49.13
C GLU A 67 -8.90 -24.40 -47.72
N ALA A 68 -8.04 -24.21 -46.71
CA ALA A 68 -8.41 -24.40 -45.31
C ALA A 68 -9.47 -23.36 -44.87
N ASP A 69 -9.28 -22.09 -45.24
CA ASP A 69 -10.24 -21.01 -44.97
C ASP A 69 -11.59 -21.25 -45.69
N GLN A 70 -11.57 -21.73 -46.94
CA GLN A 70 -12.80 -22.11 -47.67
C GLN A 70 -13.51 -23.33 -47.08
N LYS A 71 -12.77 -24.30 -46.52
CA LYS A 71 -13.35 -25.47 -45.84
C LYS A 71 -13.89 -25.14 -44.45
N LEU A 72 -13.40 -24.07 -43.82
CA LEU A 72 -13.95 -23.53 -42.58
C LEU A 72 -15.26 -22.75 -42.84
N GLY A 73 -15.44 -22.22 -44.06
CA GLY A 73 -16.57 -21.36 -44.42
C GLY A 73 -16.61 -20.07 -43.61
N ASP A 74 -17.61 -19.20 -43.83
CA ASP A 74 -17.86 -18.01 -42.98
C ASP A 74 -18.32 -18.39 -41.55
N THR A 75 -18.24 -19.67 -41.19
CA THR A 75 -18.58 -20.18 -39.88
C THR A 75 -17.39 -19.94 -38.96
N GLN A 76 -17.50 -18.88 -38.16
CA GLN A 76 -16.70 -18.69 -36.95
C GLN A 76 -16.44 -20.04 -36.25
N ALA A 77 -15.17 -20.41 -36.06
CA ALA A 77 -14.75 -21.64 -35.38
C ALA A 77 -15.27 -21.73 -33.93
N ASP A 78 -15.71 -20.60 -33.40
CA ASP A 78 -16.59 -20.44 -32.27
C ASP A 78 -18.03 -20.76 -32.69
N GLY A 79 -18.36 -22.06 -32.66
CA GLY A 79 -19.71 -22.55 -32.44
C GLY A 79 -20.23 -22.05 -31.08
N ALA A 80 -20.43 -20.74 -30.97
CA ALA A 80 -20.97 -20.06 -29.82
C ALA A 80 -22.42 -20.52 -29.68
N CYS A 81 -22.61 -21.55 -28.87
CA CYS A 81 -23.91 -21.87 -28.34
C CYS A 81 -24.48 -20.55 -27.78
N SER A 82 -25.58 -20.06 -28.35
CA SER A 82 -26.22 -18.80 -27.94
C SER A 82 -26.65 -18.80 -26.47
N THR A 83 -26.56 -19.94 -25.79
CA THR A 83 -26.84 -20.13 -24.37
C THR A 83 -25.59 -20.41 -23.52
N CYS A 84 -24.39 -20.49 -24.10
CA CYS A 84 -23.16 -20.68 -23.31
C CYS A 84 -22.79 -19.40 -22.55
N PRO A 85 -22.49 -19.48 -21.25
CA PRO A 85 -22.00 -18.34 -20.50
C PRO A 85 -20.67 -17.90 -21.09
N PHE A 86 -20.56 -16.61 -21.44
CA PHE A 86 -19.32 -16.01 -21.88
C PHE A 86 -18.49 -15.55 -20.69
N LYS A 87 -17.17 -15.57 -20.84
CA LYS A 87 -16.28 -15.07 -19.80
C LYS A 87 -16.46 -13.56 -19.68
N VAL A 88 -16.95 -13.10 -18.53
CA VAL A 88 -17.05 -11.69 -18.20
C VAL A 88 -15.85 -11.28 -17.37
N ARG A 89 -15.20 -10.20 -17.77
CA ARG A 89 -14.14 -9.56 -17.00
C ARG A 89 -14.45 -8.09 -16.81
N LEU A 90 -14.50 -7.66 -15.56
CA LEU A 90 -14.62 -6.25 -15.20
C LEU A 90 -13.24 -5.66 -14.94
N GLU A 91 -13.07 -4.38 -15.28
CA GLU A 91 -11.89 -3.59 -14.91
C GLU A 91 -12.33 -2.27 -14.30
N HIS A 92 -11.54 -1.79 -13.33
CA HIS A 92 -11.85 -0.58 -12.58
C HIS A 92 -10.80 0.49 -12.79
N LYS A 93 -11.23 1.75 -12.74
CA LYS A 93 -10.35 2.91 -12.81
C LYS A 93 -10.79 3.92 -11.77
N SER A 94 -9.81 4.56 -11.14
CA SER A 94 -10.01 5.75 -10.33
C SER A 94 -9.07 6.83 -10.84
N ARG A 95 -9.34 8.10 -10.49
CA ARG A 95 -8.39 9.19 -10.76
C ARG A 95 -6.99 8.93 -10.19
N TYR A 96 -6.88 8.07 -9.17
CA TYR A 96 -5.62 7.68 -8.55
C TYR A 96 -4.87 6.57 -9.25
N THR A 97 -5.53 5.76 -10.08
CA THR A 97 -4.92 4.56 -10.63
C THR A 97 -3.62 4.89 -11.39
N LYS A 98 -3.63 5.85 -12.31
CA LYS A 98 -2.45 6.25 -13.10
C LYS A 98 -1.26 6.72 -12.26
N LYS A 99 -1.51 7.21 -11.04
CA LYS A 99 -0.47 7.70 -10.13
C LYS A 99 0.21 6.56 -9.38
N TYR A 100 -0.50 5.48 -9.12
CA TYR A 100 -0.01 4.34 -8.33
C TYR A 100 0.31 3.11 -9.15
N LEU A 101 -0.22 3.04 -10.38
CA LEU A 101 -0.02 1.96 -11.33
C LEU A 101 0.25 2.58 -12.71
N ASP A 102 1.15 1.96 -13.48
CA ASP A 102 1.44 2.38 -14.85
C ASP A 102 0.24 2.20 -15.81
N LYS A 103 -0.75 1.40 -15.39
CA LYS A 103 -1.96 1.11 -16.16
C LYS A 103 -3.10 2.04 -15.75
N GLU A 104 -3.83 2.54 -16.74
CA GLU A 104 -5.02 3.38 -16.50
C GLU A 104 -6.20 2.60 -15.90
N TRP A 105 -6.36 1.34 -16.32
CA TRP A 105 -7.36 0.40 -15.82
C TRP A 105 -6.67 -0.67 -14.98
N VAL A 106 -7.18 -0.92 -13.78
CA VAL A 106 -6.66 -1.93 -12.87
C VAL A 106 -7.04 -3.31 -13.41
N PRO A 107 -6.05 -4.18 -13.67
CA PRO A 107 -6.31 -5.56 -14.02
C PRO A 107 -7.16 -6.25 -12.95
N TRP A 108 -8.01 -7.20 -13.37
CA TRP A 108 -8.91 -7.94 -12.49
C TRP A 108 -8.21 -8.71 -11.36
N ASP A 109 -6.95 -9.08 -11.56
CA ASP A 109 -6.09 -9.80 -10.62
C ASP A 109 -5.27 -8.86 -9.71
N ALA A 110 -5.38 -7.55 -9.90
CA ALA A 110 -4.71 -6.54 -9.10
C ALA A 110 -5.69 -5.86 -8.12
N PRO A 111 -5.22 -5.48 -6.91
CA PRO A 111 -6.07 -4.79 -5.95
C PRO A 111 -6.47 -3.40 -6.46
N PHE A 112 -7.78 -3.14 -6.58
CA PHE A 112 -8.30 -1.83 -6.94
C PHE A 112 -8.06 -0.83 -5.79
N THR A 113 -7.13 0.09 -6.00
CA THR A 113 -6.80 1.17 -5.06
C THR A 113 -7.67 2.39 -5.35
N PHE A 114 -8.41 2.88 -4.35
CA PHE A 114 -9.31 4.03 -4.53
C PHE A 114 -9.57 4.82 -3.24
N LEU A 115 -9.86 6.11 -3.42
CA LEU A 115 -10.36 7.03 -2.39
C LEU A 115 -11.62 7.72 -2.94
N ILE A 116 -12.50 8.17 -2.05
CA ILE A 116 -13.77 8.83 -2.39
C ILE A 116 -13.87 10.24 -1.78
N GLY A 117 -14.92 10.99 -2.13
CA GLY A 117 -15.08 12.40 -1.76
C GLY A 117 -14.34 13.34 -2.72
N GLN A 118 -14.53 14.66 -2.56
CA GLN A 118 -13.98 15.69 -3.47
C GLN A 118 -14.31 15.42 -4.95
N GLU A 119 -15.57 15.04 -5.23
CA GLU A 119 -16.08 14.81 -6.59
C GLU A 119 -15.30 13.78 -7.41
N ARG A 120 -14.62 12.84 -6.74
CA ARG A 120 -13.85 11.79 -7.39
C ARG A 120 -14.76 10.82 -8.14
N VAL A 121 -14.43 10.61 -9.40
CA VAL A 121 -15.08 9.64 -10.27
C VAL A 121 -14.35 8.31 -10.19
N LEU A 122 -15.13 7.24 -10.00
CA LEU A 122 -14.73 5.86 -10.21
C LEU A 122 -15.40 5.36 -11.49
N SER A 123 -14.70 4.49 -12.22
CA SER A 123 -15.17 3.92 -13.47
C SER A 123 -15.06 2.42 -13.42
N VAL A 124 -16.05 1.72 -13.97
CA VAL A 124 -16.02 0.27 -14.21
C VAL A 124 -16.32 0.03 -15.69
N ARG A 125 -15.70 -0.99 -16.29
CA ARG A 125 -16.00 -1.40 -17.67
C ARG A 125 -16.02 -2.91 -17.83
N VAL A 126 -16.69 -3.37 -18.88
CA VAL A 126 -16.58 -4.75 -19.38
C VAL A 126 -15.38 -4.85 -20.30
N ALA A 127 -14.30 -5.47 -19.81
CA ALA A 127 -13.07 -5.70 -20.57
C ALA A 127 -13.13 -6.95 -21.45
N GLU A 128 -13.85 -7.98 -21.01
CA GLU A 128 -14.16 -9.18 -21.82
C GLU A 128 -15.64 -9.56 -21.67
N PRO A 129 -16.30 -9.97 -22.77
CA PRO A 129 -15.81 -9.98 -24.14
C PRO A 129 -15.81 -8.57 -24.76
N ALA A 130 -14.94 -8.34 -25.75
CA ALA A 130 -14.87 -7.07 -26.45
C ALA A 130 -16.20 -6.77 -27.16
N GLY A 131 -16.64 -5.50 -27.13
CA GLY A 131 -17.91 -5.09 -27.74
C GLY A 131 -19.16 -5.43 -26.91
N ALA A 132 -19.02 -6.03 -25.73
CA ALA A 132 -20.14 -6.20 -24.81
C ALA A 132 -20.64 -4.86 -24.26
N SER A 133 -21.94 -4.76 -23.98
CA SER A 133 -22.55 -3.67 -23.21
C SER A 133 -23.08 -4.19 -21.89
N ALA A 134 -23.26 -3.35 -20.88
CA ALA A 134 -23.90 -3.77 -19.63
C ALA A 134 -24.94 -2.77 -19.15
N THR A 135 -25.90 -3.28 -18.38
CA THR A 135 -26.72 -2.47 -17.46
C THR A 135 -26.08 -2.54 -16.08
N TRP A 136 -25.81 -1.39 -15.48
CA TRP A 136 -25.06 -1.24 -14.25
C TRP A 136 -25.96 -0.85 -13.10
N LYS A 137 -25.65 -1.39 -11.91
CA LYS A 137 -26.20 -0.97 -10.63
C LYS A 137 -25.08 -0.97 -9.58
N ILE A 138 -24.89 0.16 -8.90
CA ILE A 138 -23.88 0.35 -7.87
C ILE A 138 -24.56 0.63 -6.54
N GLU A 139 -24.29 -0.21 -5.54
CA GLU A 139 -24.89 -0.13 -4.22
C GLU A 139 -23.79 0.03 -3.14
N PRO A 140 -23.86 1.07 -2.29
CA PRO A 140 -22.94 1.21 -1.16
C PRO A 140 -23.17 0.08 -0.14
N VAL A 141 -22.10 -0.53 0.34
CA VAL A 141 -22.18 -1.53 1.42
C VAL A 141 -22.15 -0.79 2.76
N GLY A 142 -23.35 -0.53 3.29
CA GLY A 142 -23.59 0.16 4.55
C GLY A 142 -23.43 1.69 4.48
N ASP A 143 -24.02 2.38 5.47
CA ASP A 143 -24.10 3.85 5.52
C ASP A 143 -22.75 4.59 5.45
N HIS A 144 -21.68 3.94 5.89
CA HIS A 144 -20.32 4.47 5.93
C HIS A 144 -19.65 4.50 4.55
N SER A 145 -20.21 3.82 3.55
CA SER A 145 -19.77 3.88 2.15
C SER A 145 -20.49 4.99 1.36
N GLY A 146 -21.42 5.69 2.01
CA GLY A 146 -22.07 6.87 1.45
C GLY A 146 -23.16 6.56 0.44
N VAL A 147 -23.31 7.45 -0.54
CA VAL A 147 -24.23 7.36 -1.68
C VAL A 147 -23.45 7.42 -2.99
N VAL A 148 -24.03 6.96 -4.08
CA VAL A 148 -23.40 6.94 -5.41
C VAL A 148 -24.28 7.67 -6.41
N LYS A 149 -23.67 8.49 -7.28
CA LYS A 149 -24.37 9.22 -8.36
C LYS A 149 -23.60 9.18 -9.68
N PRO A 150 -24.22 8.79 -10.80
CA PRO A 150 -25.44 7.99 -10.86
C PRO A 150 -25.24 6.59 -10.26
N ALA A 151 -26.28 5.99 -9.68
CA ALA A 151 -26.22 4.64 -9.11
C ALA A 151 -26.55 3.53 -10.13
N THR A 152 -27.13 3.90 -11.27
CA THR A 152 -27.47 2.99 -12.37
C THR A 152 -27.12 3.63 -13.70
N GLY A 153 -26.89 2.81 -14.72
CA GLY A 153 -26.64 3.27 -16.08
C GLY A 153 -26.49 2.12 -17.07
N THR A 154 -26.14 2.44 -18.31
CA THR A 154 -25.93 1.45 -19.38
C THR A 154 -24.68 1.79 -20.19
N GLY A 155 -24.13 0.81 -20.91
CA GLY A 155 -22.97 0.97 -21.78
C GLY A 155 -21.85 -0.02 -21.45
N ASN A 156 -20.76 -0.01 -22.24
CA ASN A 156 -19.58 -0.85 -21.96
C ASN A 156 -18.78 -0.36 -20.73
N GLN A 157 -18.86 0.94 -20.43
CA GLN A 157 -18.23 1.59 -19.30
C GLN A 157 -19.30 2.37 -18.52
N PHE A 158 -19.11 2.48 -17.21
CA PHE A 158 -19.94 3.27 -16.33
C PHE A 158 -19.10 4.07 -15.34
N ASP A 159 -19.31 5.38 -15.36
CA ASP A 159 -18.68 6.33 -14.45
C ASP A 159 -19.66 6.71 -13.35
N TYR A 160 -19.20 6.69 -12.11
CA TYR A 160 -19.98 7.03 -10.94
C TYR A 160 -19.16 7.82 -9.93
N THR A 161 -19.81 8.72 -9.22
CA THR A 161 -19.20 9.58 -8.20
C THR A 161 -19.72 9.16 -6.83
N PRO A 162 -18.90 8.49 -6.00
CA PRO A 162 -19.27 8.18 -4.64
C PRO A 162 -19.11 9.39 -3.72
N ASN A 163 -20.09 9.59 -2.84
CA ASN A 163 -20.09 10.63 -1.84
C ASN A 163 -20.39 10.01 -0.46
N ALA A 164 -19.42 10.06 0.44
CA ALA A 164 -19.58 9.61 1.83
C ALA A 164 -19.56 10.75 2.85
N ASP A 165 -20.41 11.76 2.65
CA ASP A 165 -20.63 12.87 3.59
C ASP A 165 -20.93 12.45 5.04
N LYS A 166 -21.39 11.21 5.26
CA LYS A 166 -21.61 10.65 6.61
C LYS A 166 -20.30 10.24 7.32
N ARG A 167 -19.16 10.18 6.63
CA ARG A 167 -17.84 9.85 7.20
C ARG A 167 -17.13 11.04 7.84
N LYS A 168 -17.83 12.15 8.07
CA LYS A 168 -17.28 13.36 8.69
C LYS A 168 -16.48 13.04 9.97
N PRO A 169 -15.41 13.81 10.25
CA PRO A 169 -14.65 13.68 11.49
C PRO A 169 -15.58 13.70 12.70
N LEU A 170 -15.37 12.77 13.63
CA LEU A 170 -16.08 12.79 14.90
C LEU A 170 -15.57 13.97 15.72
N ALA A 171 -16.44 14.74 16.37
CA ALA A 171 -16.02 15.91 17.17
C ALA A 171 -14.98 15.59 18.26
N SER A 172 -15.00 14.36 18.79
CA SER A 172 -14.08 13.87 19.83
C SER A 172 -13.05 12.85 19.32
N GLY A 173 -12.95 12.62 18.00
CA GLY A 173 -12.10 11.58 17.44
C GLY A 173 -12.58 10.15 17.76
N SER A 174 -11.69 9.16 17.57
CA SER A 174 -11.93 7.77 18.00
C SER A 174 -10.62 7.00 18.19
N ARG A 175 -10.66 6.00 19.07
CA ARG A 175 -9.59 4.99 19.23
C ARG A 175 -9.83 3.71 18.42
N SER A 176 -10.87 3.70 17.58
CA SER A 176 -11.20 2.57 16.69
C SER A 176 -10.90 2.93 15.23
N PRO A 177 -10.54 1.93 14.40
CA PRO A 177 -10.32 2.15 12.97
C PRO A 177 -11.61 2.59 12.26
N ASN A 178 -11.46 3.24 11.11
CA ASN A 178 -12.57 3.45 10.18
C ASN A 178 -13.03 2.13 9.57
N LYS A 179 -14.32 2.04 9.26
CA LYS A 179 -14.82 0.99 8.39
C LYS A 179 -14.35 1.26 6.94
N PRO A 180 -13.98 0.22 6.18
CA PRO A 180 -13.64 0.36 4.76
C PRO A 180 -14.79 0.94 3.94
N VAL A 181 -14.47 1.71 2.91
CA VAL A 181 -15.46 2.03 1.88
C VAL A 181 -15.61 0.83 0.96
N GLU A 182 -16.85 0.45 0.69
CA GLU A 182 -17.22 -0.75 -0.04
C GLU A 182 -18.42 -0.51 -0.97
N TYR A 183 -18.35 -1.00 -2.20
CA TYR A 183 -19.44 -0.92 -3.17
C TYR A 183 -19.69 -2.30 -3.81
N LYS A 184 -20.95 -2.69 -3.85
CA LYS A 184 -21.44 -3.83 -4.62
C LYS A 184 -21.80 -3.33 -6.03
N ILE A 185 -21.19 -3.94 -7.04
CA ILE A 185 -21.34 -3.61 -8.45
C ILE A 185 -22.05 -4.80 -9.11
N THR A 186 -23.26 -4.56 -9.60
CA THR A 186 -24.02 -5.53 -10.40
C THR A 186 -24.01 -5.08 -11.85
N ALA A 187 -23.57 -5.97 -12.73
CA ALA A 187 -23.52 -5.75 -14.17
C ALA A 187 -24.31 -6.85 -14.88
N THR A 188 -25.38 -6.48 -15.59
CA THR A 188 -26.06 -7.37 -16.53
C THR A 188 -25.43 -7.17 -17.90
N VAL A 189 -24.43 -7.98 -18.23
CA VAL A 189 -23.65 -7.88 -19.47
C VAL A 189 -24.41 -8.54 -20.61
N THR A 190 -24.47 -7.88 -21.77
CA THR A 190 -25.09 -8.35 -23.01
C THR A 190 -24.01 -8.45 -24.10
N HIS A 191 -23.91 -9.61 -24.74
CA HIS A 191 -22.98 -9.87 -25.85
C HIS A 191 -23.56 -10.95 -26.78
N ASN A 192 -23.53 -10.73 -28.09
CA ASN A 192 -24.05 -11.64 -29.12
C ASN A 192 -25.47 -12.19 -28.82
N GLY A 193 -26.35 -11.32 -28.31
CA GLY A 193 -27.73 -11.67 -27.95
C GLY A 193 -27.89 -12.44 -26.62
N GLY A 194 -26.79 -12.89 -26.00
CA GLY A 194 -26.80 -13.49 -24.67
C GLY A 194 -26.65 -12.45 -23.56
N THR A 195 -27.21 -12.74 -22.38
CA THR A 195 -27.07 -11.90 -21.18
C THR A 195 -26.51 -12.70 -20.01
N GLN A 196 -25.59 -12.11 -19.25
CA GLN A 196 -25.02 -12.69 -18.04
C GLN A 196 -24.94 -11.65 -16.93
N GLU A 197 -25.43 -11.98 -15.74
CA GLU A 197 -25.25 -11.14 -14.56
C GLU A 197 -23.92 -11.46 -13.88
N VAL A 198 -23.18 -10.41 -13.51
CA VAL A 198 -21.99 -10.49 -12.66
C VAL A 198 -22.14 -9.54 -11.49
N VAL A 199 -21.78 -10.03 -10.31
CA VAL A 199 -21.78 -9.25 -9.08
C VAL A 199 -20.36 -9.24 -8.53
N GLU A 200 -19.79 -8.05 -8.35
CA GLU A 200 -18.48 -7.83 -7.76
C GLU A 200 -18.60 -6.88 -6.57
N THR A 201 -17.75 -7.06 -5.56
CA THR A 201 -17.63 -6.10 -4.46
C THR A 201 -16.23 -5.51 -4.47
N ILE A 202 -16.12 -4.20 -4.66
CA ILE A 202 -14.86 -3.48 -4.46
C ILE A 202 -14.78 -2.98 -3.01
N LYS A 203 -13.59 -3.08 -2.42
CA LYS A 203 -13.36 -2.78 -1.01
C LYS A 203 -11.98 -2.15 -0.80
N GLN A 204 -11.91 -1.11 0.03
CA GLN A 204 -10.64 -0.53 0.45
C GLN A 204 -9.83 -1.53 1.30
N ASP A 205 -8.54 -1.65 1.00
CA ASP A 205 -7.59 -2.30 1.88
C ASP A 205 -7.18 -1.37 3.03
N GLU A 206 -6.47 -1.89 4.04
CA GLU A 206 -6.12 -1.10 5.23
C GLU A 206 -5.33 0.17 4.93
N LYS A 207 -4.48 0.15 3.89
CA LYS A 207 -3.71 1.32 3.48
C LYS A 207 -4.62 2.41 2.91
N ASP A 208 -5.62 2.03 2.12
CA ASP A 208 -6.60 2.97 1.59
C ASP A 208 -7.62 3.42 2.64
N ILE A 209 -7.94 2.60 3.64
CA ILE A 209 -8.74 3.03 4.81
C ILE A 209 -8.00 4.14 5.56
N ILE A 210 -6.70 3.95 5.82
CA ILE A 210 -5.86 4.95 6.47
C ILE A 210 -5.88 6.24 5.64
N ARG A 211 -5.61 6.17 4.33
CA ARG A 211 -5.59 7.34 3.44
C ARG A 211 -6.95 8.02 3.32
N GLN A 212 -8.04 7.26 3.29
CA GLN A 212 -9.40 7.79 3.29
C GLN A 212 -9.67 8.60 4.55
N GLU A 213 -9.13 8.19 5.70
CA GLU A 213 -9.26 8.98 6.94
C GLU A 213 -8.63 10.37 6.83
N TYR A 214 -7.53 10.52 6.09
CA TYR A 214 -6.94 11.84 5.83
C TYR A 214 -7.84 12.67 4.92
N VAL A 215 -8.48 12.07 3.91
CA VAL A 215 -9.48 12.75 3.07
C VAL A 215 -10.67 13.21 3.93
N ASP A 216 -11.18 12.32 4.78
CA ASP A 216 -12.31 12.59 5.66
C ASP A 216 -11.99 13.76 6.63
N PHE A 217 -10.73 13.88 7.07
CA PHE A 217 -10.25 14.94 7.97
C PHE A 217 -9.67 16.18 7.27
N ARG A 218 -9.55 16.18 5.93
CA ARG A 218 -8.91 17.25 5.14
C ARG A 218 -9.63 18.60 5.26
N THR A 219 -10.94 18.58 5.55
CA THR A 219 -11.80 19.78 5.61
C THR A 219 -11.92 20.40 7.01
N TRP A 220 -10.97 20.15 7.91
CA TRP A 220 -10.89 20.88 9.18
C TRP A 220 -10.63 22.37 8.94
N PHE A 221 -11.71 23.15 8.91
CA PHE A 221 -11.65 24.56 9.24
C PHE A 221 -11.22 24.68 10.71
N VAL A 222 -10.00 25.17 10.95
CA VAL A 222 -9.52 25.47 12.30
C VAL A 222 -9.50 26.98 12.51
N GLY A 223 -10.43 27.46 13.33
CA GLY A 223 -10.26 28.71 14.06
C GLY A 223 -11.07 29.92 13.58
N LYS A 224 -11.25 30.87 14.51
CA LYS A 224 -12.00 32.13 14.36
C LYS A 224 -11.40 33.12 13.33
N LYS A 225 -10.30 32.78 12.64
CA LYS A 225 -9.47 33.70 11.83
C LYS A 225 -8.99 33.17 10.48
N GLY A 226 -9.65 32.18 9.88
CA GLY A 226 -9.46 31.89 8.44
C GLY A 226 -8.16 31.18 8.03
N ASP A 227 -7.24 30.86 8.94
CA ASP A 227 -6.09 30.00 8.64
C ASP A 227 -6.55 28.56 8.38
N ARG A 228 -6.34 28.06 7.16
CA ARG A 228 -6.71 26.70 6.76
C ARG A 228 -5.48 25.81 6.86
N PHE A 229 -5.42 24.99 7.90
CA PHE A 229 -4.50 23.86 7.89
C PHE A 229 -5.11 22.75 7.03
N VAL A 230 -4.37 22.30 6.01
CA VAL A 230 -4.77 21.18 5.17
C VAL A 230 -3.98 19.95 5.60
N LEU A 231 -4.69 18.93 6.05
CA LEU A 231 -4.06 17.65 6.34
C LEU A 231 -3.83 16.89 5.02
N HIS A 232 -2.56 16.75 4.63
CA HIS A 232 -2.19 16.05 3.39
C HIS A 232 -2.46 14.54 3.48
N VAL A 233 -3.00 13.98 2.39
CA VAL A 233 -3.20 12.53 2.26
C VAL A 233 -1.83 11.88 2.03
N PRO A 234 -1.41 10.90 2.85
CA PRO A 234 -0.11 10.26 2.68
C PRO A 234 -0.05 9.45 1.39
N LEU A 235 1.15 9.36 0.82
CA LEU A 235 1.42 8.45 -0.29
C LEU A 235 1.21 7.00 0.17
N ARG A 236 0.65 6.18 -0.71
CA ARG A 236 0.31 4.78 -0.41
C ARG A 236 1.52 3.92 -0.04
N ASN A 237 2.68 4.21 -0.61
CA ASN A 237 3.94 3.53 -0.31
C ASN A 237 4.55 3.94 1.04
N HIS A 238 4.11 5.06 1.65
CA HIS A 238 4.49 5.42 3.02
C HIS A 238 3.61 4.74 4.07
N VAL A 239 2.50 4.11 3.66
CA VAL A 239 1.69 3.28 4.56
C VAL A 239 2.29 1.88 4.58
N VAL A 240 2.99 1.55 5.66
CA VAL A 240 3.84 0.36 5.78
C VAL A 240 3.61 -0.37 7.10
N ALA A 241 4.08 -1.62 7.18
CA ALA A 241 4.21 -2.28 8.47
C ALA A 241 5.24 -1.51 9.32
N PRO A 242 4.98 -1.29 10.62
CA PRO A 242 5.91 -0.55 11.46
C PRO A 242 7.22 -1.33 11.64
N SER A 243 8.36 -0.65 11.55
CA SER A 243 9.67 -1.26 11.82
C SER A 243 9.80 -1.77 13.26
N ARG A 244 9.00 -1.18 14.18
CA ARG A 244 8.84 -1.60 15.58
C ARG A 244 7.37 -1.52 16.01
N PRO A 245 6.83 -2.52 16.73
CA PRO A 245 5.44 -2.49 17.18
C PRO A 245 5.05 -1.25 17.98
N SER A 246 6.00 -0.65 18.72
CA SER A 246 5.78 0.56 19.53
C SER A 246 5.57 1.84 18.71
N LEU A 247 5.88 1.85 17.41
CA LEU A 247 5.57 2.97 16.51
C LEU A 247 4.08 3.00 16.12
N ARG A 248 3.36 1.89 16.34
CA ARG A 248 1.95 1.72 16.00
C ARG A 248 1.05 2.26 17.10
N THR A 249 0.99 3.58 17.20
CA THR A 249 0.13 4.28 18.17
C THR A 249 -1.21 4.74 17.62
N GLY A 250 -1.44 4.53 16.32
CA GLY A 250 -2.73 4.72 15.67
C GLY A 250 -3.71 3.55 15.91
N ASN A 251 -4.83 3.60 15.20
CA ASN A 251 -5.94 2.64 15.31
C ASN A 251 -5.80 1.43 14.35
N TYR A 252 -4.69 1.32 13.64
CA TYR A 252 -4.47 0.38 12.52
C TYR A 252 -3.27 -0.52 12.77
N SER A 253 -3.17 -1.61 12.00
CA SER A 253 -2.03 -2.54 11.99
C SER A 253 -0.80 -1.91 11.31
N LEU A 254 -1.03 -1.04 10.33
CA LEU A 254 -0.02 -0.30 9.57
C LEU A 254 0.20 1.11 10.15
N VAL A 255 1.27 1.76 9.72
CA VAL A 255 1.61 3.14 10.06
C VAL A 255 1.90 3.96 8.82
N VAL A 256 1.71 5.28 8.89
CA VAL A 256 2.38 6.19 7.95
C VAL A 256 3.79 6.41 8.47
N ASP A 257 4.79 6.03 7.69
CA ASP A 257 6.19 6.21 8.03
C ASP A 257 6.89 7.07 6.98
N SER A 258 6.98 8.36 7.30
CA SER A 258 7.62 9.37 6.46
C SER A 258 9.07 9.68 6.91
N ALA A 259 9.36 9.43 8.18
CA ALA A 259 10.66 9.60 8.81
C ALA A 259 10.78 8.90 10.17
N THR A 260 9.68 8.34 10.71
CA THR A 260 9.61 7.90 12.10
C THR A 260 10.62 6.79 12.38
N SER A 261 10.72 5.79 11.50
CA SER A 261 11.70 4.70 11.67
C SER A 261 13.14 5.19 11.54
N GLU A 262 13.39 6.08 10.58
CA GLU A 262 14.73 6.63 10.33
C GLU A 262 15.21 7.46 11.52
N LEU A 263 14.36 8.37 12.03
CA LEU A 263 14.67 9.19 13.21
C LEU A 263 14.94 8.32 14.43
N LEU A 264 14.08 7.33 14.70
CA LEU A 264 14.27 6.42 15.82
C LEU A 264 15.59 5.64 15.71
N ALA A 265 15.90 5.11 14.52
CA ALA A 265 17.14 4.39 14.29
C ALA A 265 18.38 5.30 14.50
N ALA A 266 18.33 6.55 14.01
CA ALA A 266 19.40 7.53 14.18
C ALA A 266 19.60 7.91 15.66
N VAL A 267 18.51 8.11 16.41
CA VAL A 267 18.58 8.38 17.86
C VAL A 267 19.22 7.21 18.59
N GLU A 268 18.79 5.99 18.33
CA GLU A 268 19.33 4.79 18.99
C GLU A 268 20.80 4.56 18.63
N ALA A 269 21.21 4.85 17.40
CA ALA A 269 22.60 4.80 16.98
C ALA A 269 23.45 5.84 17.72
N ASN A 270 22.98 7.10 17.81
CA ASN A 270 23.68 8.18 18.51
C ASN A 270 23.72 7.96 20.03
N LEU A 271 22.72 7.27 20.59
CA LEU A 271 22.66 6.89 22.00
C LEU A 271 23.56 5.67 22.31
N GLY A 272 23.80 4.81 21.32
CA GLY A 272 24.46 3.52 21.52
C GLY A 272 23.54 2.47 22.18
N GLY A 273 22.22 2.62 22.08
CA GLY A 273 21.26 1.78 22.79
C GLY A 273 19.80 1.99 22.38
N LYS A 274 18.92 1.11 22.86
CA LYS A 274 17.48 1.18 22.60
C LYS A 274 16.80 2.21 23.49
N VAL A 275 15.68 2.74 22.99
CA VAL A 275 14.74 3.58 23.76
C VAL A 275 13.35 2.94 23.84
N THR A 276 12.57 3.33 24.84
CA THR A 276 11.12 3.12 24.89
C THR A 276 10.44 4.17 24.03
N VAL A 277 9.58 3.73 23.11
CA VAL A 277 8.73 4.65 22.33
C VAL A 277 7.38 4.78 23.02
N ASN A 278 7.01 6.01 23.37
CA ASN A 278 5.69 6.33 23.91
C ASN A 278 4.67 6.57 22.80
N SER A 279 5.09 7.24 21.74
CA SER A 279 4.25 7.57 20.59
C SER A 279 5.06 7.57 19.31
N GLY A 280 4.49 6.97 18.26
CA GLY A 280 4.97 7.09 16.89
C GLY A 280 3.88 7.76 16.05
N TRP A 281 3.48 7.11 14.96
CA TRP A 281 2.42 7.62 14.10
C TRP A 281 1.04 7.59 14.78
N ARG A 282 0.24 8.64 14.56
CA ARG A 282 -1.15 8.76 15.02
C ARG A 282 -2.06 9.12 13.84
N ASN A 283 -3.00 8.25 13.48
CA ASN A 283 -4.03 8.59 12.48
C ASN A 283 -4.92 9.75 12.99
N PRO A 284 -5.58 10.50 12.09
CA PRO A 284 -6.32 11.72 12.44
C PRO A 284 -7.36 11.54 13.56
N ARG A 285 -8.18 10.48 13.51
CA ARG A 285 -9.16 10.14 14.55
C ARG A 285 -8.51 9.89 15.89
N ARG A 286 -7.36 9.20 15.90
CA ARG A 286 -6.62 8.93 17.15
C ARG A 286 -6.01 10.20 17.71
N ASN A 287 -5.42 11.03 16.85
CA ASN A 287 -4.83 12.31 17.25
C ASN A 287 -5.88 13.20 17.93
N GLN A 288 -7.06 13.33 17.33
CA GLN A 288 -8.17 14.06 17.93
C GLN A 288 -8.64 13.43 19.27
N ALA A 289 -8.74 12.10 19.34
CA ALA A 289 -9.18 11.40 20.55
C ALA A 289 -8.22 11.53 21.75
N VAL A 290 -6.96 11.89 21.51
CA VAL A 290 -5.98 12.16 22.57
C VAL A 290 -5.79 13.66 22.82
N GLY A 291 -6.57 14.53 22.18
CA GLY A 291 -6.42 15.98 22.29
C GLY A 291 -5.16 16.52 21.62
N GLY A 292 -4.63 15.80 20.63
CA GLY A 292 -3.46 16.25 19.87
C GLY A 292 -3.78 17.47 19.01
N VAL A 293 -2.75 18.31 18.78
CA VAL A 293 -2.87 19.47 17.91
C VAL A 293 -3.12 19.06 16.45
N THR A 294 -3.91 19.85 15.72
CA THR A 294 -4.34 19.53 14.36
C THR A 294 -3.19 19.36 13.37
N ASN A 295 -2.10 20.10 13.55
CA ASN A 295 -0.91 20.08 12.69
C ASN A 295 0.22 19.23 13.27
N SER A 296 -0.10 18.23 14.11
CA SER A 296 0.93 17.39 14.74
C SER A 296 1.68 16.54 13.71
N ASN A 297 3.02 16.58 13.75
CA ASN A 297 3.89 15.77 12.90
C ASN A 297 3.73 14.25 13.12
N HIS A 298 3.16 13.82 14.25
CA HIS A 298 2.77 12.42 14.45
C HIS A 298 1.71 11.95 13.45
N GLN A 299 0.85 12.86 12.97
CA GLN A 299 -0.12 12.53 11.91
C GLN A 299 0.52 12.36 10.55
N HIS A 300 1.75 12.84 10.36
CA HIS A 300 2.43 12.73 9.07
C HIS A 300 3.47 11.61 9.06
N GLY A 301 3.60 10.84 10.14
CA GLY A 301 4.62 9.80 10.25
C GLY A 301 6.03 10.35 10.34
N GLY A 302 6.17 11.59 10.79
CA GLY A 302 7.44 12.32 10.87
C GLY A 302 7.92 12.60 12.29
N ALA A 303 7.31 11.99 13.32
CA ALA A 303 7.64 12.29 14.72
C ALA A 303 7.63 11.05 15.61
N VAL A 304 8.46 11.07 16.65
CA VAL A 304 8.55 10.02 17.67
C VAL A 304 8.77 10.61 19.06
N ASP A 305 8.02 10.09 20.03
CA ASP A 305 8.14 10.41 21.46
C ASP A 305 8.83 9.25 22.17
N MET A 306 9.92 9.55 22.87
CA MET A 306 10.84 8.55 23.43
C MET A 306 11.09 8.73 24.93
N LYS A 307 11.41 7.63 25.60
CA LYS A 307 11.80 7.54 27.01
C LYS A 307 12.93 6.53 27.21
N PRO A 308 13.66 6.59 28.33
CA PRO A 308 14.61 5.55 28.75
C PRO A 308 13.93 4.19 28.96
N THR A 309 14.68 3.10 28.73
CA THR A 309 14.11 1.76 28.54
C THR A 309 13.67 1.07 29.82
N VAL A 310 14.42 1.11 30.92
CA VAL A 310 13.97 0.53 32.21
C VAL A 310 14.73 1.04 33.45
N ASP A 311 16.02 1.38 33.37
CA ASP A 311 16.80 1.74 34.58
C ASP A 311 16.77 3.23 34.97
N GLY A 312 15.87 3.99 34.34
CA GLY A 312 15.79 5.44 34.50
C GLY A 312 14.56 6.07 33.85
N ALA A 313 13.44 5.35 33.78
CA ALA A 313 12.17 5.96 33.38
C ALA A 313 11.81 7.09 34.37
N GLY A 314 12.08 8.34 33.99
CA GLY A 314 11.96 9.52 34.85
C GLY A 314 13.25 10.01 35.50
N LYS A 315 14.40 9.32 35.32
CA LYS A 315 15.70 9.86 35.72
C LYS A 315 16.13 10.94 34.72
N PRO A 316 16.41 12.17 35.18
CA PRO A 316 16.82 13.28 34.33
C PRO A 316 17.93 12.93 33.33
N GLY A 317 18.99 12.22 33.78
CA GLY A 317 20.14 11.89 32.95
C GLY A 317 19.80 11.04 31.71
N GLY A 318 18.89 10.07 31.84
CA GLY A 318 18.49 9.24 30.70
C GLY A 318 17.71 10.03 29.64
N MET A 319 16.81 10.92 30.06
CA MET A 319 16.10 11.81 29.13
C MET A 319 17.06 12.74 28.40
N TYR A 320 18.05 13.25 29.12
CA TYR A 320 19.07 14.16 28.61
C TYR A 320 19.99 13.49 27.58
N GLN A 321 20.38 12.24 27.83
CA GLN A 321 21.13 11.42 26.86
C GLN A 321 20.33 11.21 25.56
N ILE A 322 19.04 10.87 25.66
CA ILE A 322 18.16 10.71 24.50
C ILE A 322 18.01 12.05 23.76
N TYR A 323 17.84 13.17 24.47
CA TYR A 323 17.72 14.49 23.87
C TYR A 323 18.98 14.88 23.08
N ASN A 324 20.17 14.65 23.65
CA ASN A 324 21.44 14.89 22.95
C ASN A 324 21.64 13.97 21.75
N ALA A 325 21.20 12.71 21.84
CA ALA A 325 21.20 11.81 20.71
C ALA A 325 20.26 12.32 19.60
N ALA A 326 19.07 12.81 19.96
CA ALA A 326 18.09 13.39 19.03
C ALA A 326 18.61 14.64 18.32
N LEU A 327 19.32 15.54 19.00
CA LEU A 327 19.96 16.71 18.37
C LEU A 327 20.95 16.33 17.26
N LYS A 328 21.57 15.14 17.36
CA LYS A 328 22.54 14.62 16.38
C LYS A 328 21.89 13.80 15.26
N SER A 329 20.60 13.51 15.36
CA SER A 329 19.90 12.59 14.45
C SER A 329 19.37 13.25 13.16
N GLY A 330 19.66 14.53 12.92
CA GLY A 330 19.22 15.23 11.72
C GLY A 330 17.72 15.51 11.65
N GLY A 331 17.01 15.43 12.79
CA GLY A 331 15.64 15.90 12.91
C GLY A 331 15.56 17.42 12.75
N ARG A 332 14.39 17.92 12.38
CA ARG A 332 14.10 19.35 12.29
C ARG A 332 14.00 19.96 13.69
N ALA A 333 13.31 19.27 14.59
CA ALA A 333 13.17 19.68 15.98
C ALA A 333 13.41 18.51 16.92
N ALA A 334 14.25 18.71 17.94
CA ALA A 334 14.29 17.91 19.15
C ALA A 334 13.81 18.78 20.31
N ILE A 335 12.85 18.25 21.07
CA ILE A 335 12.21 18.93 22.19
C ILE A 335 12.25 17.98 23.39
N LEU A 336 12.72 18.49 24.53
CA LEU A 336 12.52 17.85 25.82
C LEU A 336 11.28 18.51 26.43
N GLU A 337 10.21 17.74 26.64
CA GLU A 337 8.91 18.31 27.01
C GLU A 337 8.17 17.54 28.10
N HIS A 338 7.27 18.24 28.78
CA HIS A 338 6.32 17.72 29.76
C HIS A 338 4.91 18.09 29.30
N GLY A 339 4.13 17.09 28.89
CA GLY A 339 2.71 17.28 28.55
C GLY A 339 2.46 18.30 27.43
N GLY A 340 3.38 18.38 26.45
CA GLY A 340 3.34 19.34 25.34
C GLY A 340 4.02 20.69 25.62
N THR A 341 4.56 20.92 26.82
CA THR A 341 5.34 22.12 27.15
C THR A 341 6.82 21.79 27.14
N ALA A 342 7.58 22.48 26.29
CA ALA A 342 9.04 22.36 26.27
C ALA A 342 9.63 22.78 27.63
N ILE A 343 10.37 21.87 28.28
CA ILE A 343 11.08 22.17 29.52
C ILE A 343 12.47 22.78 29.26
N TYR A 344 12.93 22.70 28.00
CA TYR A 344 14.17 23.28 27.50
C TYR A 344 13.95 23.85 26.09
N PRO A 345 14.65 24.93 25.68
CA PRO A 345 14.49 25.48 24.33
C PRO A 345 14.74 24.43 23.25
N THR A 346 13.87 24.41 22.23
CA THR A 346 13.97 23.52 21.07
C THR A 346 15.34 23.63 20.40
N ASN A 347 15.91 22.49 20.02
CA ASN A 347 17.20 22.39 19.33
C ASN A 347 18.42 23.00 20.04
N LYS A 348 18.28 23.40 21.31
CA LYS A 348 19.39 24.00 22.03
C LYS A 348 20.23 22.91 22.68
N ALA A 349 21.54 22.99 22.53
CA ALA A 349 22.45 22.15 23.30
C ALA A 349 22.20 22.40 24.80
N VAL A 350 21.96 21.32 25.51
CA VAL A 350 21.71 21.38 26.94
C VAL A 350 22.99 21.71 27.72
N PRO A 351 22.91 22.34 28.91
CA PRO A 351 24.09 22.84 29.62
C PRO A 351 24.96 21.71 30.14
N ALA A 352 26.26 21.73 29.86
CA ALA A 352 27.19 20.73 30.35
C ALA A 352 27.34 20.81 31.89
N ILE A 353 27.54 19.65 32.51
CA ILE A 353 27.93 19.59 33.92
C ILE A 353 29.30 20.27 34.08
N SER A 354 29.36 21.25 34.97
CA SER A 354 30.52 22.11 35.22
C SER A 354 30.48 22.62 36.66
N ASP A 355 31.52 23.31 37.11
CA ASP A 355 31.53 23.91 38.46
C ASP A 355 30.43 24.99 38.61
N GLU A 356 30.10 25.69 37.52
CA GLU A 356 29.01 26.68 37.46
C GLU A 356 27.61 26.05 37.30
N SER A 357 27.55 24.77 36.91
CA SER A 357 26.30 24.01 36.73
C SER A 357 26.51 22.56 37.18
N PRO A 358 26.71 22.34 38.49
CA PRO A 358 27.08 21.03 39.02
C PRO A 358 25.88 20.07 39.01
N ASP A 359 26.18 18.78 38.99
CA ASP A 359 25.24 17.68 39.24
C ASP A 359 25.56 17.12 40.63
N LYS A 360 25.04 17.73 41.69
CA LYS A 360 25.40 17.37 43.06
C LYS A 360 24.75 16.07 43.52
N ASN A 361 23.64 15.69 42.90
CA ASN A 361 22.92 14.46 43.22
C ASN A 361 23.28 13.28 42.31
N ASN A 362 24.25 13.47 41.40
CA ASN A 362 24.76 12.48 40.44
C ASN A 362 23.63 11.83 39.61
N ASN A 363 22.64 12.61 39.20
CA ASN A 363 21.51 12.11 38.41
C ASN A 363 21.73 12.22 36.89
N GLY A 364 22.88 12.76 36.47
CA GLY A 364 23.31 12.93 35.10
C GLY A 364 22.86 14.23 34.43
N VAL A 365 22.30 15.20 35.16
CA VAL A 365 22.01 16.54 34.66
C VAL A 365 22.44 17.61 35.66
N PRO A 366 22.67 18.86 35.23
CA PRO A 366 22.88 19.96 36.16
C PRO A 366 21.69 20.16 37.11
N ASP A 367 21.95 20.46 38.38
CA ASP A 367 20.92 20.72 39.41
C ASP A 367 19.92 21.83 38.99
N THR A 368 20.32 22.75 38.10
CA THR A 368 19.44 23.80 37.54
C THR A 368 18.29 23.26 36.67
N MET A 369 18.36 21.98 36.32
CA MET A 369 17.33 21.23 35.58
C MET A 369 16.50 20.31 36.49
N ASP A 370 16.85 20.20 37.78
CA ASP A 370 16.10 19.38 38.73
C ASP A 370 14.68 19.92 38.96
N GLY A 371 13.76 19.01 39.31
CA GLY A 371 12.34 19.31 39.54
C GLY A 371 11.52 19.59 38.27
N LYS A 372 12.15 19.66 37.09
CA LYS A 372 11.45 19.84 35.79
C LYS A 372 11.01 18.51 35.15
N PHE A 373 11.55 17.39 35.62
CA PHE A 373 11.25 16.05 35.11
C PHE A 373 10.10 15.42 35.91
N ALA A 374 9.10 14.91 35.21
CA ALA A 374 7.93 14.24 35.78
C ALA A 374 7.59 13.00 34.95
N HIS A 375 6.58 12.23 35.40
CA HIS A 375 6.13 11.01 34.72
C HIS A 375 5.74 11.23 33.24
N ALA A 376 5.25 12.42 32.88
CA ALA A 376 4.88 12.79 31.53
C ALA A 376 6.03 13.40 30.69
N THR A 377 7.24 13.50 31.25
CA THR A 377 8.41 13.99 30.51
C THR A 377 8.84 12.98 29.47
N HIS A 378 9.16 13.45 28.27
CA HIS A 378 9.69 12.64 27.17
C HIS A 378 10.54 13.49 26.23
N VAL A 379 11.28 12.82 25.35
CA VAL A 379 11.97 13.48 24.23
C VAL A 379 11.13 13.30 22.98
N HIS A 380 10.73 14.41 22.40
CA HIS A 380 10.11 14.49 21.09
C HIS A 380 11.17 14.81 20.05
N ILE A 381 11.18 14.08 18.94
CA ILE A 381 11.92 14.49 17.73
C ILE A 381 11.00 14.41 16.54
N ASP A 382 11.08 15.42 15.67
CA ASP A 382 10.36 15.44 14.41
C ASP A 382 11.23 15.81 13.21
N ARG A 383 10.70 15.51 12.04
CA ARG A 383 11.11 16.01 10.74
C ARG A 383 9.86 16.47 10.00
N ASP A 384 9.99 17.52 9.20
CA ASP A 384 8.91 17.85 8.27
C ASP A 384 8.62 16.61 7.43
N PRO A 385 7.34 16.27 7.22
CA PRO A 385 7.02 15.18 6.32
C PRO A 385 7.61 15.51 4.94
N PRO A 386 8.23 14.54 4.24
CA PRO A 386 8.65 14.74 2.87
C PRO A 386 7.40 15.19 2.11
N ASN A 387 7.43 16.43 1.61
CA ASN A 387 6.32 17.18 1.02
C ASN A 387 5.12 16.28 0.79
N GLY A 388 4.19 16.25 1.75
CA GLY A 388 2.96 15.50 1.60
C GLY A 388 2.38 15.91 0.26
N GLY A 389 2.12 14.94 -0.62
CA GLY A 389 1.72 15.24 -1.99
C GLY A 389 0.64 16.32 -1.99
N GLU A 390 0.75 17.28 -2.90
CA GLU A 390 -0.30 18.27 -3.21
C GLU A 390 -1.53 17.56 -3.83
N ASP A 391 -1.93 16.40 -3.31
CA ASP A 391 -2.81 15.45 -3.97
C ASP A 391 -4.27 15.93 -3.94
N ASP A 392 -4.51 16.90 -4.81
CA ASP A 392 -5.71 17.14 -5.59
C ASP A 392 -5.70 16.32 -6.89
#